data_AF-A0A2E9YT99-F1
#
_entry.id   AF-A0A2E9YT99-F1
#
_cell.length_a   1.000
_cell.length_b   1.000
_cell.length_c   1.000
_cell.angle_alpha   90.00
_cell.angle_beta   90.00
_cell.angle_gamma   90.00
#
_symmetry.space_group_name_H-M   'P 1'
#
loop_
_entity.id
_entity.type
_entity.pdbx_description
1 polymer ?
#
loop_
_entity_poly.entity_id
_entity_poly.type
_entity_poly.pdbx_seq_one_letter_code
_entity_poly.pdbx_strand_id
1 'polypeptide(L)'
;MAKIQYYTIKQIAETFARDPHTIRDWINHGCPTPDGRVKLIAAKLGKSWTVKDEWLAAFELRVRPDQGRPDLELEKPNKEKS
;
A
#
# COMPACT_ATOMS: atom_id res chain seq x y z
N MET A 1 -21.64 3.40 -10.21
CA MET A 1 -20.80 4.21 -9.30
C MET A 1 -20.04 3.25 -8.40
N ALA A 2 -18.71 3.37 -8.29
CA ALA A 2 -17.94 2.54 -7.36
C ALA A 2 -18.37 2.87 -5.92
N LYS A 3 -18.71 1.85 -5.14
CA LYS A 3 -19.12 2.02 -3.75
C LYS A 3 -17.87 2.34 -2.92
N ILE A 4 -17.94 3.39 -2.08
CA ILE A 4 -16.84 3.71 -1.16
C ILE A 4 -16.73 2.54 -0.16
N GLN A 5 -15.58 1.87 -0.18
CA GLN A 5 -15.28 0.75 0.69
C GLN A 5 -14.40 1.20 1.86
N TYR A 6 -14.72 0.68 3.04
CA TYR A 6 -13.96 0.90 4.27
C TYR A 6 -13.50 -0.45 4.81
N TYR A 7 -12.31 -0.44 5.41
CA TYR A 7 -11.69 -1.60 6.02
C TYR A 7 -11.42 -1.35 7.50
N THR A 8 -11.63 -2.39 8.30
CA THR A 8 -11.22 -2.42 9.70
C THR A 8 -9.75 -2.86 9.81
N ILE A 9 -9.12 -2.58 10.96
CA ILE A 9 -7.77 -3.06 11.27
C ILE A 9 -7.65 -4.58 11.05
N LYS A 10 -8.67 -5.37 11.43
CA LYS A 10 -8.65 -6.83 11.30
C LYS A 10 -8.60 -7.28 9.84
N GLN A 11 -9.42 -6.69 8.99
CA GLN A 11 -9.45 -7.02 7.55
C GLN A 11 -8.12 -6.67 6.86
N ILE A 12 -7.51 -5.55 7.23
CA ILE A 12 -6.19 -5.17 6.71
C ILE A 12 -5.13 -6.14 7.22
N ALA A 13 -5.18 -6.49 8.51
CA ALA A 13 -4.25 -7.44 9.11
C ALA A 13 -4.28 -8.79 8.37
N GLU A 14 -5.46 -9.30 8.05
CA GLU A 14 -5.65 -10.50 7.22
C GLU A 14 -5.05 -10.32 5.82
N THR A 15 -5.31 -9.19 5.16
CA THR A 15 -4.82 -8.89 3.80
C THR A 15 -3.28 -8.89 3.74
N PHE A 16 -2.62 -8.33 4.74
CA PHE A 16 -1.15 -8.25 4.79
C PHE A 16 -0.50 -9.43 5.50
N ALA A 17 -1.29 -10.42 5.98
CA ALA A 17 -0.84 -11.51 6.84
C ALA A 17 -0.01 -11.01 8.05
N ARG A 18 -0.51 -9.95 8.72
CA ARG A 18 0.10 -9.33 9.90
C ARG A 18 -0.82 -9.36 11.10
N ASP A 19 -0.27 -9.03 12.27
CA ASP A 19 -1.06 -8.88 13.48
C ASP A 19 -1.81 -7.52 13.48
N PRO A 20 -3.06 -7.45 14.00
CA PRO A 20 -3.80 -6.19 14.13
C PRO A 20 -3.06 -5.08 14.91
N HIS A 21 -2.20 -5.43 15.86
CA HIS A 21 -1.33 -4.47 16.55
C HIS A 21 -0.30 -3.87 15.59
N THR A 22 0.26 -4.64 14.68
CA THR A 22 1.16 -4.13 13.64
C THR A 22 0.46 -3.10 12.75
N ILE A 23 -0.79 -3.36 12.35
CA ILE A 23 -1.56 -2.39 11.56
C ILE A 23 -1.84 -1.12 12.38
N ARG A 24 -2.13 -1.25 13.68
CA ARG A 24 -2.27 -0.10 14.59
C ARG A 24 -0.97 0.70 14.70
N ASP A 25 0.18 0.03 14.73
CA ASP A 25 1.49 0.68 14.74
C ASP A 25 1.75 1.42 13.44
N TRP A 26 1.33 0.89 12.29
CA TRP A 26 1.44 1.60 11.01
C TRP A 26 0.60 2.87 10.97
N ILE A 27 -0.55 2.88 11.66
CA ILE A 27 -1.39 4.09 11.80
C ILE A 27 -0.72 5.12 12.72
N ASN A 28 -0.26 4.69 13.90
CA ASN A 28 0.26 5.61 14.92
C ASN A 28 1.70 6.08 14.62
N HIS A 29 2.57 5.13 14.29
CA HIS A 29 4.02 5.30 14.21
C HIS A 29 4.57 5.17 12.79
N GLY A 30 3.81 4.58 11.87
CA GLY A 30 4.23 4.33 10.50
C GLY A 30 4.92 2.97 10.32
N CYS A 31 4.69 2.37 9.17
CA CYS A 31 5.33 1.17 8.68
C CYS A 31 6.79 1.45 8.31
N PRO A 32 7.76 0.70 8.86
CA PRO A 32 9.16 0.84 8.49
C PRO A 32 9.40 0.29 7.07
N THR A 33 10.00 1.09 6.21
CA THR A 33 10.45 0.76 4.86
C THR A 33 11.92 1.17 4.71
N PRO A 34 12.65 0.71 3.67
CA PRO A 34 14.03 1.12 3.42
C PRO A 34 14.21 2.64 3.31
N ASP A 35 13.23 3.33 2.72
CA ASP A 35 13.27 4.78 2.50
C ASP A 35 12.73 5.61 3.69
N GLY A 36 12.35 4.96 4.79
CA GLY A 36 11.87 5.61 6.00
C GLY A 36 10.58 5.00 6.56
N ARG A 37 9.74 5.82 7.22
CA ARG A 37 8.45 5.34 7.75
C ARG A 37 7.30 5.88 6.93
N VAL A 38 6.43 4.98 6.48
CA VAL A 38 5.20 5.32 5.74
C VAL A 38 4.00 5.14 6.65
N LYS A 39 3.18 6.19 6.85
CA LYS A 39 1.98 6.10 7.68
C LYS A 39 0.77 5.56 6.92
N LEU A 40 0.03 4.67 7.57
CA LEU A 40 -1.28 4.25 7.11
C LEU A 40 -2.32 5.27 7.57
N ILE A 41 -2.98 5.94 6.63
CA ILE A 41 -4.02 6.91 6.95
C ILE A 41 -5.29 6.19 7.39
N ALA A 42 -5.85 6.59 8.53
CA ALA A 42 -7.05 6.02 9.10
C ALA A 42 -7.90 7.09 9.77
N ALA A 43 -9.22 6.88 9.78
CA ALA A 43 -10.16 7.66 10.56
C ALA A 43 -10.53 6.90 11.84
N LYS A 44 -10.51 7.59 12.99
CA LYS A 44 -10.93 7.01 14.26
C LYS A 44 -12.44 7.17 14.41
N LEU A 45 -13.18 6.06 14.51
CA LEU A 45 -14.62 6.05 14.75
C LEU A 45 -14.88 5.40 16.12
N GLY A 46 -15.10 6.25 17.13
CA GLY A 46 -15.23 5.80 18.51
C GLY A 46 -13.96 5.11 19.02
N LYS A 47 -14.07 3.81 19.34
CA LYS A 47 -12.96 3.00 19.88
C LYS A 47 -12.18 2.24 18.80
N SER A 48 -12.59 2.30 17.53
CA SER A 48 -11.95 1.58 16.42
C SER A 48 -11.42 2.53 15.35
N TRP A 49 -10.52 2.00 14.52
CA TRP A 49 -10.00 2.69 13.33
C TRP A 49 -10.62 2.09 12.07
N THR A 50 -10.88 2.95 11.09
CA THR A 50 -11.33 2.56 9.75
C THR A 50 -10.41 3.19 8.72
N VAL A 51 -10.18 2.48 7.64
CA VAL A 51 -9.33 2.92 6.53
C VAL A 51 -10.15 2.86 5.27
N LYS A 52 -10.12 3.93 4.47
CA LYS A 52 -10.75 3.92 3.15
C LYS A 52 -9.90 3.12 2.17
N ASP A 53 -10.55 2.50 1.20
CA ASP A 53 -9.89 1.78 0.10
C ASP A 53 -8.81 2.63 -0.59
N GLU A 54 -9.13 3.87 -0.95
CA GLU A 54 -8.18 4.80 -1.58
C GLU A 54 -6.91 5.05 -0.75
N TRP A 55 -7.04 5.08 0.59
CA TRP A 55 -5.91 5.29 1.49
C TRP A 55 -5.06 4.03 1.64
N LEU A 56 -5.71 2.86 1.64
CA LEU A 56 -5.02 1.58 1.69
C LEU A 56 -4.23 1.34 0.41
N ALA A 57 -4.84 1.58 -0.75
CA ALA A 57 -4.19 1.47 -2.06
C ALA A 57 -2.97 2.41 -2.16
N ALA A 58 -3.10 3.67 -1.73
CA ALA A 58 -1.99 4.61 -1.71
C ALA A 58 -0.86 4.17 -0.74
N PHE A 59 -1.23 3.57 0.41
CA PHE A 59 -0.25 3.03 1.34
C PHE A 59 0.50 1.83 0.74
N GLU A 60 -0.21 0.89 0.11
CA GLU A 60 0.39 -0.28 -0.56
C GLU A 60 1.46 0.11 -1.57
N LEU A 61 1.16 1.07 -2.44
CA LEU A 61 2.11 1.55 -3.45
C LEU A 61 3.41 2.09 -2.83
N ARG A 62 3.34 2.62 -1.62
CA ARG A 62 4.48 3.23 -0.92
C ARG A 62 5.27 2.26 -0.05
N VAL A 63 4.64 1.17 0.42
CA VAL A 63 5.31 0.16 1.26
C VAL A 63 5.76 -1.06 0.49
N ARG A 64 5.31 -1.23 -0.75
CA ARG A 64 5.83 -2.26 -1.64
C ARG A 64 7.34 -2.04 -1.76
N PRO A 65 8.17 -3.06 -1.41
CA PRO A 65 9.58 -2.98 -1.74
C PRO A 65 9.67 -2.81 -3.25
N ASP A 66 10.58 -1.95 -3.73
CA ASP A 66 10.87 -1.79 -5.15
C ASP A 66 11.16 -3.19 -5.71
N GLN A 67 10.14 -3.80 -6.31
CA GLN A 67 10.28 -5.04 -7.07
C GLN A 67 10.96 -4.53 -8.32
N GLY A 68 12.30 -4.43 -8.26
CA GLY A 68 13.15 -3.68 -9.18
C GLY A 68 12.49 -3.56 -10.52
N ARG A 69 12.13 -2.31 -10.87
CA ARG A 69 11.53 -1.89 -12.14
C ARG A 69 11.75 -2.99 -13.18
N PRO A 70 10.73 -3.77 -13.61
CA PRO A 70 10.94 -4.72 -14.69
C PRO A 70 11.53 -3.89 -15.82
N ASP A 71 12.77 -4.23 -16.18
CA ASP A 71 13.50 -3.53 -17.22
C ASP A 71 12.66 -3.73 -18.48
N LEU A 72 11.86 -2.73 -18.81
CA LEU A 72 11.20 -2.64 -20.10
C LEU A 72 12.34 -2.39 -21.09
N GLU A 73 13.05 -3.45 -21.46
CA GLU A 73 13.82 -3.51 -22.69
C GLU A 73 12.82 -3.27 -23.83
N LEU A 74 12.57 -2.00 -24.11
CA LEU A 74 11.97 -1.55 -25.35
C LEU A 74 12.94 -1.97 -26.46
N GLU A 75 12.74 -3.16 -27.03
CA GLU A 75 13.35 -3.56 -28.28
C GLU A 75 13.04 -2.47 -29.31
N LYS A 76 14.04 -1.64 -29.60
CA LYS A 76 13.93 -0.62 -30.65
C LYS A 76 13.75 -1.38 -31.97
N PRO A 77 12.75 -1.02 -32.81
CA PRO A 77 12.57 -1.68 -34.09
C PRO A 77 13.83 -1.54 -34.94
N ASN A 78 14.31 -2.69 -35.39
CA ASN A 78 15.41 -2.87 -36.31
C ASN A 78 15.25 -1.94 -37.52
N LYS A 79 16.20 -1.01 -37.73
CA LYS A 79 16.25 -0.24 -38.97
C LYS A 79 16.69 -1.17 -40.09
N GLU A 80 15.72 -1.59 -40.89
CA GLU A 80 15.94 -2.31 -42.13
C GLU A 80 16.82 -1.47 -43.08
N LYS A 81 17.81 -2.15 -43.65
CA LYS A 81 18.78 -1.61 -44.59
C LYS A 81 18.08 -1.14 -45.87
N SER A 82 18.48 0.01 -46.40
CA SER A 82 18.45 0.34 -47.84
C SER A 82 19.59 1.28 -48.16
#